data_AF-A0A956CQY4-F1
#
_entry.id   AF-A0A956CQY4-F1
#
_cell.length_a   1.000
_cell.length_b   1.000
_cell.length_c   1.000
_cell.angle_alpha   90.00
_cell.angle_beta   90.00
_cell.angle_gamma   90.00
#
_symmetry.space_group_name_H-M   'P 1'
#
loop_
_entity.id
_entity.type
_entity.pdbx_description
1 polymer ?
#
loop_
_entity_poly.entity_id
_entity_poly.type
_entity_poly.pdbx_seq_one_letter_code
_entity_poly.pdbx_strand_id
1 'polypeptide(L)' 'EGQITLELANLGGCAVKLYPGMRISQIVFHTMTSPALRPYGKARGSKYQGQEGPVSSRIARDK' A
#
# COMPACT_ATOMS: atom_id res chain seq x y z
N GLU A 1 8.38 2.99 5.00
CA GLU A 1 8.60 1.66 5.59
C GLU A 1 7.26 1.08 6.01
N GLY A 2 7.08 -0.23 5.82
CA GLY A 2 5.85 -0.96 6.08
C GLY A 2 5.55 -1.99 5.00
N GLN A 3 4.56 -2.84 5.24
CA GLN A 3 4.00 -3.75 4.24
C GLN A 3 2.99 -3.02 3.35
N ILE A 4 2.76 -3.49 2.12
CA ILE A 4 1.80 -2.87 1.19
C ILE A 4 0.43 -3.52 1.38
N THR A 5 -0.60 -2.72 1.65
CA THR A 5 -2.00 -3.19 1.58
C THR A 5 -2.39 -3.36 0.11
N LEU A 6 -2.84 -4.56 -0.28
CA LEU A 6 -3.38 -4.82 -1.61
C LEU A 6 -4.91 -4.81 -1.56
N GLU A 7 -5.53 -4.06 -2.46
CA GLU A 7 -6.96 -4.17 -2.75
C GLU A 7 -7.14 -5.13 -3.92
N LEU A 8 -7.88 -6.22 -3.70
CA LEU A 8 -8.07 -7.28 -4.69
C LEU A 8 -9.56 -7.37 -5.02
N ALA A 9 -9.89 -7.32 -6.32
CA ALA A 9 -11.23 -7.49 -6.82
C ALA A 9 -11.26 -8.62 -7.85
N ASN A 10 -12.22 -9.53 -7.71
CA ASN A 10 -12.51 -10.53 -8.73
C ASN A 10 -13.60 -9.98 -9.66
N LEU A 11 -13.22 -9.67 -10.90
CA LEU A 11 -14.15 -9.19 -11.93
C LEU A 11 -14.69 -10.33 -12.82
N GLY A 12 -14.23 -11.56 -12.60
CA GLY A 12 -14.66 -12.73 -13.37
C GLY A 12 -15.87 -13.43 -12.76
N GLY A 13 -16.51 -14.32 -13.54
CA GLY A 13 -17.67 -15.10 -13.10
C GLY A 13 -17.35 -16.33 -12.24
N CYS A 14 -16.07 -16.63 -12.02
CA CYS A 14 -15.63 -17.81 -11.28
C CYS A 14 -14.78 -17.41 -10.06
N ALA A 15 -14.85 -18.20 -8.99
CA ALA A 15 -14.03 -17.99 -7.80
C ALA A 15 -12.54 -18.18 -8.11
N VAL A 16 -11.70 -17.28 -7.56
CA VAL A 16 -10.25 -17.35 -7.67
C VAL A 16 -9.67 -17.64 -6.28
N LYS A 17 -8.91 -18.73 -6.17
CA LYS A 17 -8.27 -19.12 -4.92
C LYS A 17 -6.88 -18.46 -4.81
N LEU A 18 -6.66 -17.78 -3.70
CA LEU A 18 -5.38 -17.15 -3.36
C LEU A 18 -4.64 -17.98 -2.32
N TYR A 19 -3.31 -18.00 -2.40
CA TYR A 19 -2.44 -18.74 -1.49
C TYR A 19 -1.40 -17.82 -0.86
N PRO A 20 -1.14 -17.93 0.45
CA PRO A 20 0.01 -17.27 1.06
C PRO A 20 1.32 -17.64 0.32
N GLY A 21 2.16 -16.64 0.03
CA GLY A 21 3.43 -16.83 -0.69
C GLY A 21 3.33 -16.86 -2.21
N MET A 22 2.12 -16.83 -2.80
CA MET A 22 2.00 -16.71 -4.25
C MET A 22 2.49 -15.34 -4.74
N ARG A 23 3.13 -15.30 -5.90
CA ARG A 23 3.45 -14.04 -6.58
C ARG A 23 2.14 -13.39 -7.04
N ILE A 24 1.83 -12.21 -6.53
CA ILE A 24 0.54 -11.53 -6.75
C ILE A 24 0.69 -10.17 -7.45
N SER A 25 1.84 -9.50 -7.33
CA SER A 25 2.13 -8.22 -7.96
C SER A 25 3.64 -8.00 -8.09
N GLN A 26 4.02 -6.96 -8.82
CA GLN A 26 5.40 -6.51 -8.97
C GLN A 26 5.50 -5.01 -8.65
N ILE A 27 6.66 -4.59 -8.18
CA ILE A 27 6.97 -3.19 -7.88
C ILE A 27 7.96 -2.69 -8.92
N VAL A 28 7.66 -1.55 -9.53
CA VAL A 28 8.57 -0.86 -10.46
C VAL A 28 8.98 0.46 -9.84
N PHE A 29 10.28 0.68 -9.70
CA PHE A 29 10.84 1.89 -9.10
C PHE A 29 11.18 2.90 -10.21
N HIS A 30 10.88 4.17 -9.95
CA HIS A 30 11.23 5.28 -10.83
C HIS A 30 12.07 6.28 -10.04
N THR A 31 13.17 6.75 -10.65
CA THR A 31 14.07 7.70 -10.01
C THR A 31 13.47 9.10 -10.04
N MET A 32 13.46 9.77 -8.89
CA MET A 32 13.10 11.18 -8.80
C MET A 32 14.25 12.07 -9.31
N THR A 33 13.92 13.26 -9.82
CA THR A 33 14.92 14.24 -10.26
C THR A 33 15.73 14.83 -9.10
N SER A 34 15.19 14.80 -7.89
CA SER A 34 15.85 15.23 -6.65
C SER A 34 15.19 14.56 -5.43
N PRO A 35 15.83 14.58 -4.24
CA PRO A 35 15.21 14.09 -3.01
C PRO A 35 13.90 14.82 -2.68
N ALA A 36 12.92 14.08 -2.16
CA ALA A 36 11.65 14.67 -1.75
C ALA A 36 11.84 15.63 -0.55
N LEU A 37 11.40 16.89 -0.67
CA LEU A 37 11.45 17.87 0.42
C LEU A 37 10.65 17.43 1.66
N ARG A 38 9.51 16.77 1.45
CA ARG A 38 8.64 16.23 2.52
C ARG A 38 8.29 14.77 2.21
N PRO A 39 9.19 13.81 2.52
CA PRO A 39 8.95 12.41 2.25
C PRO A 39 7.75 11.89 3.07
N TYR A 40 7.25 10.71 2.70
CA TYR A 40 6.21 10.04 3.47
C TYR A 40 6.73 9.70 4.88
N GLY A 41 5.92 9.95 5.92
CA GLY A 41 6.32 9.66 7.30
C GLY A 41 5.54 10.45 8.35
N LYS A 42 5.85 10.19 9.62
CA LYS A 42 5.16 10.79 10.77
C LYS A 42 5.22 12.32 10.75
N ALA A 43 6.37 12.91 10.39
CA ALA A 43 6.55 14.37 10.30
C ALA A 43 5.64 15.05 9.25
N ARG A 44 5.19 14.30 8.23
CA ARG A 44 4.23 14.80 7.23
C ARG A 44 2.77 14.68 7.69
N GLY A 45 2.49 13.96 8.78
CA GLY A 45 1.15 13.52 9.14
C GLY A 45 0.67 12.33 8.30
N SER A 46 1.58 11.55 7.72
CA SER A 46 1.24 10.37 6.91
C SER A 46 0.44 9.34 7.71
N LYS A 47 -0.63 8.83 7.10
CA LYS A 47 -1.58 7.93 7.76
C LYS A 47 -1.03 6.54 8.06
N TYR A 48 -0.07 6.04 7.29
CA TYR A 48 0.25 4.60 7.23
C TYR A 48 1.75 4.27 7.34
N GLN A 49 2.57 5.19 7.86
CA GLN A 49 4.00 4.89 8.07
C GLN A 49 4.17 3.74 9.08
N GLY A 50 4.98 2.74 8.72
CA GLY A 50 5.30 1.61 9.59
C GLY A 50 4.18 0.58 9.71
N GLN A 51 3.27 0.50 8.73
CA GLN A 51 2.16 -0.45 8.80
C GLN A 51 2.62 -1.91 8.67
N GLU A 52 1.92 -2.79 9.38
CA GLU A 52 2.07 -4.24 9.34
C GLU A 52 0.72 -4.87 8.97
N GLY A 53 0.75 -5.82 8.04
CA GLY A 53 -0.43 -6.45 7.48
C GLY A 53 -1.33 -5.49 6.66
N PRO A 54 -2.52 -5.96 6.28
CA PRO A 54 -3.53 -5.13 5.67
C PRO A 54 -4.14 -4.18 6.71
N VAL A 55 -4.00 -2.87 6.49
CA VAL A 55 -4.56 -1.84 7.37
C VAL A 55 -5.79 -1.21 6.72
N SER A 56 -6.90 -1.15 7.46
CA SER A 56 -8.13 -0.49 7.03
C SER A 56 -7.96 1.01 6.82
N SER A 57 -8.84 1.58 6.00
CA SER A 57 -8.86 3.02 5.71
C SER A 57 -8.92 3.88 6.97
N ARG A 58 -8.12 4.96 6.99
CA ARG A 58 -8.10 6.00 8.02
C ARG A 58 -8.69 7.32 7.51
N ILE A 59 -9.59 7.27 6.52
CA ILE A 59 -10.23 8.46 5.94
C ILE A 59 -10.98 9.29 6.96
N ALA A 60 -11.54 8.68 8.01
CA ALA A 60 -12.19 9.38 9.11
C ALA A 60 -11.26 10.34 9.90
N ARG A 61 -9.93 10.30 9.65
CA ARG A 61 -8.96 11.25 10.23
C ARG A 61 -8.78 12.51 9.39
N ASP A 62 -9.33 12.54 8.19
CA ASP A 62 -9.37 13.75 7.38
C ASP A 62 -10.35 14.72 8.03
N LYS A 63 -9.91 15.96 8.20
CA LYS A 63 -10.73 17.06 8.69
C LYS A 63 -11.48 17.70 7.54
#